data_AF-A0AAD1S7D9-F1
#
_entry.id   AF-A0AAD1S7D9-F1
#
_cell.length_a   1.000
_cell.length_b   1.000
_cell.length_c   1.000
_cell.angle_alpha   90.00
_cell.angle_beta   90.00
_cell.angle_gamma   90.00
#
_symmetry.space_group_name_H-M   'P 1'
#
loop_
_entity.id
_entity.type
_entity.pdbx_description
1 polymer ?
#
loop_
_entity_poly.entity_id
_entity_poly.type
_entity_poly.pdbx_seq_one_letter_code
_entity_poly.pdbx_strand_id
1 'polypeptide(L)'
;MELLNEGISFHSFFLLLMPWMMLVTGQVTPSTFIFAFVADTCVVGFLFCFAFLVLHCSLLHSGATTKEWFGGHARAYDHGWKTNVRNFLGERWYLIWVSPWIESQLIGDGIHFTPGGSGTKYGKEGE
;
A
#
# COMPACT_ATOMS: atom_id res chain seq x y z
N MET A 1 4.69 31.92 5.11
CA MET A 1 3.87 30.74 4.83
C MET A 1 3.97 30.41 3.33
N GLU A 2 5.16 30.00 2.87
CA GLU A 2 5.38 29.64 1.45
C GLU A 2 5.82 28.18 1.25
N LEU A 3 6.13 27.47 2.33
CA LEU A 3 6.64 26.08 2.33
C LEU A 3 5.59 25.00 1.98
N LEU A 4 4.34 25.38 1.67
CA LEU A 4 3.23 24.45 1.42
C LEU A 4 2.83 24.34 -0.06
N ASN A 5 3.40 25.16 -0.96
CA ASN A 5 2.95 25.23 -2.35
C ASN A 5 3.86 24.50 -3.37
N GLU A 6 5.03 24.03 -2.95
CA GLU A 6 5.88 23.17 -3.77
C GLU A 6 5.64 21.71 -3.41
N GLY A 7 4.65 21.11 -4.06
CA GLY A 7 4.40 19.68 -3.98
C GLY A 7 5.65 18.89 -4.38
N ILE A 8 5.94 17.83 -3.62
CA ILE A 8 6.86 16.71 -3.89
C ILE A 8 7.81 17.01 -5.07
N SER A 9 8.74 17.94 -4.88
CA SER A 9 9.72 18.32 -5.90
C SER A 9 11.00 17.51 -5.67
N PHE A 10 11.81 17.29 -6.71
CA PHE A 10 13.14 16.68 -6.56
C PHE A 10 13.96 17.37 -5.46
N HIS A 11 13.73 18.67 -5.26
CA HIS A 11 14.29 19.45 -4.16
C HIS A 11 14.01 18.84 -2.78
N SER A 12 12.78 18.39 -2.50
CA SER A 12 12.42 17.73 -1.24
C SER A 12 13.17 16.41 -1.03
N PHE A 13 13.41 15.66 -2.10
CA PHE A 13 14.20 14.41 -2.06
C PHE A 13 15.68 14.69 -1.76
N PHE A 14 16.26 15.74 -2.36
CA PHE A 14 17.64 16.15 -2.06
C PHE A 14 17.79 16.71 -0.64
N LEU A 15 16.78 17.42 -0.13
CA LEU A 15 16.74 17.88 1.27
C LEU A 15 16.72 16.73 2.27
N LEU A 16 16.17 15.56 1.89
CA LEU A 16 16.20 14.33 2.70
C LEU A 16 17.57 13.63 2.70
N LEU A 17 18.38 13.84 1.67
CA LEU A 17 19.74 13.31 1.61
C LEU A 17 20.78 14.26 2.23
N MET A 18 20.43 15.54 2.37
CA MET A 18 21.28 16.60 2.91
C MET A 18 21.81 16.30 4.32
N PRO A 19 21.05 15.74 5.28
CA PRO A 19 21.55 15.43 6.62
C PRO A 19 22.72 14.45 6.64
N TRP A 20 22.69 13.44 5.77
CA TRP A 20 23.76 12.45 5.64
C TRP A 20 25.05 13.09 5.09
N MET A 21 24.92 14.01 4.14
CA MET A 21 26.04 14.80 3.61
C MET A 21 26.64 15.75 4.66
N MET A 22 25.80 16.31 5.54
CA MET A 22 26.24 17.19 6.64
C MET A 22 26.96 16.42 7.76
N LEU A 23 26.61 15.16 8.01
CA LEU A 23 27.35 14.27 8.92
C LEU A 23 28.76 13.98 8.38
N VAL A 24 28.89 13.61 7.10
CA VAL A 24 30.19 13.24 6.48
C VAL A 24 31.16 14.43 6.45
N THR A 25 30.65 15.65 6.38
CA THR A 25 31.45 16.89 6.34
C THR A 25 31.82 17.43 7.73
N GLY A 26 31.29 16.87 8.82
CA GLY A 26 31.64 17.25 10.20
C GLY A 26 31.21 18.67 10.58
N GLN A 27 30.28 19.29 9.85
CA GLN A 27 29.89 20.70 9.99
C GLN A 27 28.74 20.94 10.99
N VAL A 28 28.25 19.92 11.72
CA VAL A 28 27.04 20.03 12.56
C VAL A 28 27.21 19.52 13.99
N THR A 29 26.50 20.19 14.90
CA THR A 29 26.38 19.80 16.32
C THR A 29 25.64 18.45 16.44
N PRO A 30 26.02 17.57 17.39
CA PRO A 30 25.40 16.24 17.56
C PRO A 30 23.87 16.25 17.71
N SER A 31 23.29 17.27 18.35
CA SER A 31 21.84 17.40 18.52
C SER A 31 21.10 17.58 17.19
N THR A 32 21.66 18.37 16.27
CA THR A 32 21.09 18.60 14.93
C THR A 32 21.16 17.32 14.09
N PHE A 33 22.24 16.56 14.23
CA PHE A 33 22.37 15.26 13.56
C PHE A 33 21.31 14.26 14.02
N ILE A 34 21.07 14.13 15.33
CA ILE A 34 20.05 13.19 15.86
C ILE A 34 18.66 13.53 15.32
N PHE A 35 18.29 14.82 15.32
CA PHE A 35 16.99 15.24 14.79
C PHE A 35 16.82 14.85 13.32
N ALA A 36 17.86 15.09 12.51
CA ALA A 36 17.81 14.79 11.09
C ALA A 36 17.81 13.28 10.80
N PHE A 37 18.57 12.49 11.57
CA PHE A 37 18.55 11.03 11.49
C PHE A 37 17.17 10.43 11.81
N VAL A 38 16.48 10.97 12.83
CA VAL A 38 15.12 10.55 13.17
C VAL A 38 14.16 10.91 12.03
N ALA A 39 14.24 12.13 11.49
CA ALA A 39 13.42 12.56 10.36
C ALA A 39 13.61 11.65 9.13
N ASP A 40 14.85 11.29 8.81
CA ASP A 40 15.16 10.41 7.67
C ASP A 40 14.64 8.99 7.91
N THR A 41 14.76 8.47 9.13
CA THR A 41 14.18 7.17 9.51
C THR A 41 12.66 7.17 9.35
N CYS A 42 11.99 8.26 9.75
CA CYS A 42 10.55 8.42 9.54
C CYS A 42 10.18 8.43 8.05
N VAL A 43 10.98 9.08 7.21
CA VAL A 43 10.72 9.10 5.76
C VAL A 43 10.94 7.74 5.12
N VAL A 44 12.01 7.03 5.46
CA VAL A 44 12.25 5.66 4.98
C VAL A 44 11.11 4.75 5.42
N GLY A 45 10.69 4.83 6.68
CA GLY A 45 9.55 4.09 7.20
C GLY A 45 8.25 4.41 6.46
N PHE A 46 7.99 5.70 6.20
CA PHE A 46 6.83 6.13 5.42
C PHE A 46 6.85 5.56 4.00
N LEU A 47 7.96 5.66 3.28
CA LEU A 47 8.11 5.14 1.93
C LEU A 47 7.93 3.61 1.88
N PHE A 48 8.47 2.90 2.87
CA PHE A 48 8.28 1.46 3.01
C PHE A 48 6.80 1.12 3.21
N CYS A 49 6.13 1.70 4.21
CA CYS A 49 4.71 1.50 4.44
C CYS A 49 3.85 1.87 3.22
N PHE A 50 4.19 2.95 2.53
CA PHE A 50 3.50 3.40 1.33
C PHE A 50 3.63 2.39 0.18
N ALA A 51 4.82 1.84 -0.05
CA ALA A 51 5.03 0.81 -1.06
C ALA A 51 4.19 -0.45 -0.79
N PHE A 52 4.12 -0.89 0.47
CA PHE A 52 3.24 -1.99 0.87
C PHE A 52 1.76 -1.65 0.70
N LEU A 53 1.36 -0.42 1.03
CA LEU A 53 -0.01 0.03 0.79
C LEU A 53 -0.37 -0.04 -0.70
N VAL A 54 0.50 0.44 -1.58
CA VAL A 54 0.30 0.38 -3.04
C VAL A 54 0.21 -1.08 -3.52
N LEU A 55 1.07 -1.97 -3.02
CA LEU A 55 1.00 -3.40 -3.31
C LEU A 55 -0.37 -3.97 -2.92
N HIS A 56 -0.82 -3.74 -1.68
CA HIS A 56 -2.11 -4.22 -1.20
C HIS A 56 -3.29 -3.59 -1.94
N CYS A 57 -3.21 -2.32 -2.33
CA CYS A 57 -4.22 -1.69 -3.18
C CYS A 57 -4.28 -2.34 -4.57
N SER A 58 -3.15 -2.70 -5.16
CA SER A 58 -3.11 -3.41 -6.45
C SER A 58 -3.70 -4.82 -6.37
N LEU A 59 -3.41 -5.53 -5.28
CA LEU A 59 -3.99 -6.84 -4.96
C LEU A 59 -5.51 -6.74 -4.76
N LEU A 60 -5.96 -5.76 -3.97
CA LEU A 60 -7.36 -5.44 -3.74
C LEU A 60 -8.10 -5.13 -5.05
N HIS A 61 -7.50 -4.31 -5.92
CA HIS A 61 -8.09 -3.95 -7.20
C HIS A 61 -8.25 -5.19 -8.10
N SER A 62 -7.30 -6.12 -8.07
CA SER A 62 -7.32 -7.32 -8.89
C SER A 62 -8.10 -8.49 -8.27
N GLY A 63 -8.57 -8.33 -7.02
CA GLY A 63 -9.29 -9.39 -6.31
C GLY A 63 -8.43 -10.61 -6.01
N ALA A 64 -7.11 -10.43 -5.87
CA ALA A 64 -6.16 -11.52 -5.70
C ALA A 64 -5.32 -11.39 -4.44
N THR A 65 -4.86 -12.52 -3.94
CA THR A 65 -3.88 -12.61 -2.86
C THR A 65 -2.45 -12.50 -3.41
N THR A 66 -1.50 -12.17 -2.54
CA THR A 66 -0.07 -12.16 -2.89
C THR A 66 0.37 -13.49 -3.52
N LYS A 67 -0.12 -14.62 -3.00
CA LYS A 67 0.16 -15.96 -3.55
C LYS A 67 -0.32 -16.11 -4.99
N GLU A 68 -1.56 -15.70 -5.27
CA GLU A 68 -2.15 -15.79 -6.61
C GLU A 68 -1.48 -14.83 -7.59
N TRP A 69 -1.07 -13.65 -7.11
CA TRP A 69 -0.34 -12.68 -7.90
C TRP A 69 1.01 -13.22 -8.37
N PHE A 70 1.82 -13.80 -7.46
CA PHE A 70 3.08 -14.45 -7.83
C PHE A 70 2.88 -15.75 -8.61
N GLY A 71 1.75 -16.44 -8.42
CA GLY A 71 1.40 -17.65 -9.14
C GLY A 71 0.91 -17.43 -10.57
N GLY A 72 0.83 -16.19 -11.07
CA GLY A 72 0.38 -15.88 -12.43
C GLY A 72 -1.16 -15.87 -12.61
N HIS A 73 -1.92 -15.98 -11.53
CA HIS A 73 -3.39 -16.05 -11.53
C HIS A 73 -4.02 -14.80 -10.90
N ALA A 74 -3.33 -13.65 -11.01
CA ALA A 74 -3.66 -12.40 -10.35
C ALA A 74 -5.07 -11.84 -10.59
N ARG A 75 -5.79 -12.34 -11.58
CA ARG A 75 -7.14 -11.88 -11.95
C ARG A 75 -8.16 -13.02 -11.97
N ALA A 76 -7.81 -14.19 -11.42
CA ALA A 76 -8.69 -15.36 -11.45
C ALA A 76 -10.03 -15.10 -10.74
N TYR A 77 -10.04 -14.26 -9.70
CA TYR A 77 -11.23 -13.92 -8.91
C TYR A 77 -11.65 -12.45 -9.07
N ASP A 78 -11.21 -11.77 -10.13
CA ASP A 78 -11.56 -10.36 -10.35
C ASP A 78 -13.02 -10.22 -10.84
N HIS A 79 -13.85 -9.54 -10.04
CA HIS A 79 -15.24 -9.18 -10.36
C HIS A 79 -15.45 -7.66 -10.54
N GLY A 80 -14.37 -6.93 -10.75
CA GLY A 80 -14.33 -5.47 -10.82
C GLY A 80 -14.00 -4.81 -9.49
N TRP A 81 -13.32 -3.67 -9.55
CA TRP A 81 -12.74 -2.99 -8.38
C TRP A 81 -13.73 -2.76 -7.24
N LYS A 82 -14.97 -2.33 -7.53
CA LYS A 82 -15.98 -2.04 -6.51
C LYS A 82 -16.42 -3.32 -5.79
N THR A 83 -16.60 -4.41 -6.53
CA THR A 83 -16.97 -5.71 -5.99
C THR A 83 -15.83 -6.28 -5.17
N ASN A 84 -14.59 -6.19 -5.67
CA ASN A 84 -13.40 -6.67 -4.95
C ASN A 84 -13.19 -5.92 -3.64
N VAL A 85 -13.36 -4.58 -3.65
CA VAL A 85 -13.32 -3.75 -2.43
C VAL A 85 -14.39 -4.19 -1.43
N ARG A 86 -15.63 -4.42 -1.90
CA ARG A 86 -16.73 -4.88 -1.03
C ARG A 86 -16.51 -6.31 -0.52
N ASN A 87 -15.87 -7.17 -1.29
CA ASN A 87 -15.54 -8.54 -0.84
C ASN A 87 -14.46 -8.53 0.24
N PHE A 88 -13.51 -7.60 0.16
CA PHE A 88 -12.38 -7.52 1.11
C PHE A 88 -12.70 -6.73 2.38
N LEU A 89 -13.40 -5.60 2.22
CA LEU A 89 -13.78 -4.69 3.32
C LEU A 89 -15.22 -4.92 3.79
N GLY A 90 -15.99 -5.79 3.16
CA GLY A 90 -17.39 -6.03 3.51
C GLY A 90 -18.37 -4.94 3.04
N GLU A 91 -19.61 -5.05 3.45
CA GLU A 91 -20.70 -4.18 2.97
C GLU A 91 -20.50 -2.70 3.31
N ARG A 92 -19.97 -2.42 4.49
CA ARG A 92 -19.78 -1.08 5.04
C ARG A 92 -18.34 -0.61 4.88
N TRP A 93 -17.73 -0.93 3.73
CA TRP A 93 -16.33 -0.62 3.41
C TRP A 93 -15.97 0.85 3.62
N TYR A 94 -16.89 1.78 3.39
CA TYR A 94 -16.69 3.22 3.57
C TYR A 94 -16.52 3.62 5.04
N LEU A 95 -17.09 2.87 6.00
CA LEU A 95 -16.97 3.16 7.43
C LEU A 95 -15.63 2.68 8.00
N ILE A 96 -15.05 1.62 7.45
CA ILE A 96 -13.79 1.04 7.94
C ILE A 96 -12.62 2.03 7.83
N TRP A 97 -12.66 2.94 6.85
CA TRP A 97 -11.64 3.98 6.70
C TRP A 97 -11.61 4.98 7.87
N VAL A 98 -12.70 5.11 8.60
CA VAL A 98 -12.80 6.03 9.75
C VAL A 98 -12.27 5.37 11.02
N SER A 99 -12.50 4.06 11.20
CA SER A 99 -12.19 3.38 12.43
C SER A 99 -12.09 1.86 12.24
N PRO A 100 -11.03 1.21 12.77
CA PRO A 100 -10.89 -0.24 12.73
C PRO A 100 -11.86 -0.97 13.68
N TRP A 101 -12.53 -0.26 14.59
CA TRP A 101 -13.47 -0.84 15.54
C TRP A 101 -14.89 -1.04 14.96
N ILE A 102 -15.13 -0.56 13.74
CA ILE A 102 -16.42 -0.73 13.08
C ILE A 102 -16.44 -2.08 12.39
N GLU A 103 -17.29 -2.98 12.87
CA GLU A 103 -17.53 -4.26 12.22
C GLU A 103 -18.23 -4.04 10.87
N SER A 104 -17.60 -4.51 9.80
CA SER A 104 -18.18 -4.61 8.47
C SER A 104 -18.37 -6.08 8.13
N GLN A 105 -19.61 -6.47 7.85
CA GLN A 105 -19.91 -7.86 7.50
C GLN A 105 -19.30 -8.18 6.13
N LEU A 106 -18.44 -9.20 6.09
CA LEU A 106 -17.91 -9.75 4.85
C LEU A 106 -19.00 -10.55 4.12
N ILE A 107 -18.97 -10.50 2.79
CA ILE A 107 -19.99 -11.13 1.93
C ILE A 107 -19.74 -12.63 1.76
N GLY A 108 -18.48 -13.07 1.90
CA GLY A 108 -18.06 -14.45 1.72
C GLY A 108 -17.91 -15.20 3.05
N ASP A 109 -17.97 -16.52 2.96
CA ASP A 109 -17.72 -17.46 4.05
C ASP A 109 -16.22 -17.77 4.26
N GLY A 110 -15.35 -17.26 3.38
CA GLY A 110 -13.90 -17.49 3.40
C GLY A 110 -13.47 -18.84 2.83
N ILE A 111 -14.39 -19.65 2.31
CA ILE A 111 -14.14 -20.99 1.77
C ILE A 111 -14.52 -21.06 0.29
N HIS A 112 -15.69 -20.52 -0.06
CA HIS A 112 -16.25 -20.57 -1.40
C HIS A 112 -16.08 -19.23 -2.12
N PHE A 113 -15.26 -19.23 -3.18
CA PHE A 113 -15.00 -18.06 -4.01
C PHE A 113 -15.46 -18.32 -5.45
N THR A 114 -16.25 -17.40 -6.00
CA THR A 114 -16.69 -17.50 -7.40
C THR A 114 -15.55 -17.02 -8.31
N PRO A 115 -15.12 -17.80 -9.32
CA PRO A 115 -14.14 -17.34 -10.29
C PRO A 115 -14.67 -16.15 -11.11
N GLY A 116 -13.82 -15.16 -11.35
CA GLY A 116 -14.07 -14.10 -12.31
C GLY A 116 -13.92 -14.60 -13.76
N GLY A 117 -14.18 -13.73 -14.73
CA GLY A 117 -14.12 -14.10 -16.16
C GLY A 117 -12.78 -14.66 -16.63
N SER A 118 -11.67 -14.29 -15.98
CA SER A 118 -10.33 -14.86 -16.21
C SER A 118 -10.14 -16.21 -15.53
N GLY A 119 -10.72 -16.44 -14.35
CA GLY A 119 -10.58 -17.69 -13.58
C GLY A 119 -11.31 -18.87 -14.22
N THR A 120 -12.39 -18.62 -14.97
CA THR A 120 -13.11 -19.67 -15.71
C THR A 120 -12.22 -20.37 -16.75
N LYS A 121 -11.17 -19.71 -17.25
CA LYS A 121 -10.21 -20.32 -18.18
C LYS A 121 -9.25 -21.28 -17.48
N TYR A 122 -8.80 -20.94 -16.27
CA TYR A 122 -7.84 -21.74 -15.50
C TYR A 122 -8.45 -22.99 -14.88
N GLY A 123 -9.72 -22.95 -14.48
CA GLY A 123 -10.43 -24.13 -13.98
C GLY A 123 -10.61 -25.25 -15.01
N LYS A 124 -10.50 -24.94 -16.32
CA LYS A 124 -10.67 -25.91 -17.41
C LYS A 124 -9.37 -26.57 -17.90
N GLU A 125 -8.21 -26.06 -17.52
CA GLU A 125 -6.91 -26.66 -17.89
C GLU A 125 -6.41 -27.66 -16.84
N GLY A 126 -7.06 -27.73 -15.67
CA GLY A 126 -6.72 -28.64 -14.58
C GLY A 126 -7.68 -29.84 -14.40
N GLU A 127 -8.64 -30.03 -15.30
CA GLU A 127 -9.52 -31.21 -15.36
C GLU A 127 -9.07 -32.21 -16.43
#